data_AF-A0A7S2QT60-F1
#
_entry.id   AF-A0A7S2QT60-F1
#
_cell.length_a   1.000
_cell.length_b   1.000
_cell.length_c   1.000
_cell.angle_alpha   90.00
_cell.angle_beta   90.00
_cell.angle_gamma   90.00
#
_symmetry.space_group_name_H-M   'P 1'
#
loop_
_entity.id
_entity.type
_entity.pdbx_description
1 polymer ?
#
loop_
_entity_poly.entity_id
_entity_poly.type
_entity_poly.pdbx_seq_one_letter_code
_entity_poly.pdbx_strand_id
1 'polypeptide(L)'
;TFVLMRTAASRPIRQQLWPATASQGNSSWLHLHHSSSSRSRLSSGPVVRTMQQQTAPCLPDGSSTSLPKVIIITGPTAVGKTAIGLELAKRLNGEVISADSVQIYRGLDVGSDKLPLDQRQGVPHHLLDIQDPTTDFSAAEFHDLAREAARDIIARGKVPIVVGGTGFYLRWLMVGKTEGQRASPQVSAYVSEQLKQAWAAAAAARGVEELDAGGKWEVGVELLSKWGDPEAAERILKERNNYYRLERALSLVHMTGKKLSQLGSASSTTPAVPVPPPPGAMVPLPEAQQQQQQQQQ
;
A
#
# COMPACT_ATOMS: atom_id res chain seq x y z
N THR A 1 9.19 14.89 11.07
CA THR A 1 10.17 14.76 9.96
C THR A 1 10.64 13.32 9.84
N PHE A 2 10.70 12.76 8.62
CA PHE A 2 11.20 11.40 8.40
C PHE A 2 12.65 11.39 7.93
N VAL A 3 13.47 10.52 8.52
CA VAL A 3 14.83 10.22 8.02
C VAL A 3 14.81 8.82 7.43
N LEU A 4 15.00 8.71 6.11
CA LEU A 4 14.97 7.43 5.42
C LEU A 4 16.40 6.87 5.26
N MET A 5 16.63 5.69 5.81
CA MET A 5 17.84 4.89 5.63
C MET A 5 17.52 3.68 4.76
N ARG A 6 18.24 3.55 3.65
CA ARG A 6 18.19 2.36 2.79
C ARG A 6 19.42 1.49 3.01
N THR A 7 19.20 0.23 3.32
CA THR A 7 20.25 -0.80 3.38
C THR A 7 20.43 -1.44 2.01
N ALA A 8 21.64 -1.42 1.45
CA ALA A 8 21.96 -2.12 0.21
C ALA A 8 22.27 -3.60 0.51
N ALA A 9 21.86 -4.52 -0.39
CA ALA A 9 22.28 -5.91 -0.31
C ALA A 9 23.80 -6.02 -0.50
N SER A 10 24.49 -6.68 0.43
CA SER A 10 25.88 -7.08 0.25
C SER A 10 25.98 -8.05 -0.93
N ARG A 11 26.77 -7.71 -1.95
CA ARG A 11 27.07 -8.64 -3.05
C ARG A 11 27.75 -9.89 -2.47
N PRO A 12 27.31 -11.12 -2.79
CA PRO A 12 28.06 -12.30 -2.40
C PRO A 12 29.40 -12.31 -3.14
N ILE A 13 30.50 -12.50 -2.40
CA ILE A 13 31.83 -12.77 -2.95
C ILE A 13 31.74 -14.14 -3.64
N ARG A 14 31.63 -14.16 -4.98
CA ARG A 14 31.90 -15.38 -5.76
C ARG A 14 33.41 -15.48 -5.98
N GLN A 15 34.07 -16.34 -5.23
CA GLN A 15 35.24 -17.05 -5.70
C GLN A 15 34.76 -18.15 -6.65
N GLN A 16 35.14 -18.08 -7.94
CA GLN A 16 35.40 -19.29 -8.73
C GLN A 16 36.12 -18.95 -10.04
N LEU A 17 37.23 -19.65 -10.21
CA LEU A 17 38.11 -19.76 -11.37
C LEU A 17 37.44 -20.59 -12.48
N TRP A 18 37.54 -20.15 -13.75
CA TRP A 18 38.16 -20.85 -14.91
C TRP A 18 37.84 -20.07 -16.22
N PRO A 19 38.70 -20.08 -17.26
CA PRO A 19 38.77 -19.09 -18.33
C PRO A 19 38.21 -19.56 -19.68
N ALA A 20 38.05 -18.61 -20.61
CA ALA A 20 38.11 -18.73 -22.08
C ALA A 20 37.66 -17.37 -22.68
N THR A 21 38.58 -16.53 -23.17
CA THR A 21 39.01 -16.37 -24.58
C THR A 21 38.01 -15.74 -25.54
N ALA A 22 38.58 -14.89 -26.42
CA ALA A 22 38.05 -14.26 -27.63
C ALA A 22 37.12 -13.04 -27.41
N SER A 23 37.18 -11.96 -28.20
CA SER A 23 38.08 -11.52 -29.27
C SER A 23 37.72 -10.07 -29.62
N GLN A 24 38.68 -9.41 -30.24
CA GLN A 24 38.70 -8.07 -30.85
C GLN A 24 37.46 -7.59 -31.63
N GLY A 25 37.34 -6.26 -31.72
CA GLY A 25 36.67 -5.48 -32.77
C GLY A 25 35.31 -4.92 -32.36
N ASN A 26 34.90 -3.68 -32.65
CA ASN A 26 35.50 -2.59 -33.40
C ASN A 26 34.78 -1.28 -32.97
N SER A 27 35.47 -0.16 -33.17
CA SER A 27 35.14 1.23 -32.82
C SER A 27 33.88 1.82 -33.47
N SER A 28 33.24 2.82 -32.80
CA SER A 28 32.89 4.13 -33.39
C SER A 28 31.95 4.99 -32.50
N TRP A 29 32.58 5.94 -31.81
CA TRP A 29 32.26 7.38 -31.65
C TRP A 29 30.83 7.88 -31.36
N LEU A 30 30.68 8.56 -30.21
CA LEU A 30 30.20 9.94 -30.13
C LEU A 30 30.75 10.59 -28.84
N HIS A 31 31.52 11.67 -29.04
CA HIS A 31 32.05 12.55 -28.01
C HIS A 31 30.93 13.28 -27.25
N LEU A 32 31.16 13.64 -25.98
CA LEU A 32 30.88 14.98 -25.42
C LEU A 32 31.57 15.15 -24.04
N HIS A 33 32.40 16.20 -23.98
CA HIS A 33 32.97 16.97 -22.86
C HIS A 33 33.57 16.29 -21.61
N HIS A 34 34.89 16.48 -21.48
CA HIS A 34 35.59 16.57 -20.19
C HIS A 34 35.26 17.89 -19.49
N SER A 35 34.82 17.82 -18.23
CA SER A 35 35.25 18.80 -17.21
C SER A 35 35.52 18.05 -15.90
N SER A 36 36.81 17.87 -15.61
CA SER A 36 37.43 17.72 -14.28
C SER A 36 36.54 17.24 -13.13
N SER A 37 36.42 15.93 -12.94
CA SER A 37 36.04 15.36 -11.65
C SER A 37 37.30 15.13 -10.81
N SER A 38 37.52 15.99 -9.83
CA SER A 38 38.40 15.73 -8.69
C SER A 38 37.99 14.41 -8.03
N ARG A 39 38.91 13.46 -7.98
CA ARG A 39 38.76 12.21 -7.23
C ARG A 39 38.58 12.54 -5.75
N SER A 40 37.38 12.36 -5.21
CA SER A 40 37.18 12.11 -3.80
C SER A 40 36.69 10.67 -3.62
N ARG A 41 37.34 9.98 -2.68
CA ARG A 41 37.12 8.56 -2.38
C ARG A 41 35.66 8.34 -2.01
N LEU A 42 35.00 7.44 -2.72
CA LEU A 42 33.69 6.92 -2.35
C LEU A 42 33.82 6.17 -1.02
N SER A 43 33.36 6.80 0.07
CA SER A 43 33.08 6.11 1.32
C SER A 43 31.85 5.24 1.13
N SER A 44 32.01 3.94 1.28
CA SER A 44 30.94 2.94 1.36
C SER A 44 30.15 3.10 2.67
N GLY A 45 29.30 4.12 2.74
CA GLY A 45 28.35 4.33 3.83
C GLY A 45 26.91 4.37 3.32
N PRO A 46 25.91 4.09 4.17
CA PRO A 46 24.50 4.18 3.80
C PRO A 46 24.16 5.61 3.35
N VAL A 47 23.46 5.72 2.22
CA VAL A 47 22.99 7.01 1.69
C VAL A 47 21.81 7.47 2.54
N VAL A 48 22.04 8.49 3.38
CA VAL A 48 21.00 9.18 4.15
C VAL A 48 20.37 10.24 3.25
N ARG A 49 19.07 10.16 3.00
CA ARG A 49 18.31 11.23 2.34
C ARG A 49 17.27 11.81 3.30
N THR A 50 17.38 13.10 3.56
CA THR A 50 16.35 13.88 4.26
C THR A 50 15.34 14.37 3.21
N MET A 51 14.08 13.96 3.30
CA MET A 51 13.01 14.59 2.51
C MET A 51 12.41 15.72 3.35
N GLN A 52 12.62 16.96 2.93
CA GLN A 52 11.84 18.12 3.37
C GLN A 52 10.57 18.19 2.51
N GLN A 53 9.39 18.12 3.13
CA GLN A 53 8.13 18.46 2.46
C GLN A 53 8.08 19.98 2.20
N GLN A 54 7.53 20.35 1.05
CA GLN A 54 7.29 21.73 0.66
C GLN A 54 6.38 22.44 1.68
N THR A 55 6.70 23.70 1.94
CA THR A 55 6.24 24.55 3.04
C THR A 55 4.75 24.88 2.98
N ALA A 56 4.04 24.68 4.10
CA ALA A 56 2.77 25.33 4.39
C ALA A 56 3.00 26.78 4.90
N PRO A 57 2.04 27.71 4.70
CA PRO A 57 2.21 29.12 5.07
C PRO A 57 2.25 29.35 6.58
N CYS A 58 2.95 30.42 6.94
CA CYS A 58 3.44 30.83 8.25
C CYS A 58 2.40 30.94 9.38
N LEU A 59 2.83 30.55 10.59
CA LEU A 59 2.28 30.98 11.88
C LEU A 59 3.34 31.83 12.60
N PRO A 60 2.94 32.84 13.40
CA PRO A 60 3.87 33.80 13.98
C PRO A 60 4.57 33.28 15.25
N ASP A 61 5.86 33.58 15.30
CA ASP A 61 6.83 33.79 16.39
C ASP A 61 6.86 32.91 17.66
N GLY A 62 8.06 32.35 17.92
CA GLY A 62 8.59 32.33 19.29
C GLY A 62 9.12 31.01 19.88
N SER A 63 9.08 29.89 19.18
CA SER A 63 9.80 28.68 19.61
C SER A 63 10.35 27.92 18.42
N SER A 64 11.64 27.59 18.43
CA SER A 64 12.24 26.68 17.45
C SER A 64 11.80 25.25 17.77
N THR A 65 10.50 24.95 17.65
CA THR A 65 9.99 23.58 17.78
C THR A 65 10.44 22.79 16.56
N SER A 66 11.63 22.21 16.65
CA SER A 66 12.08 21.21 15.69
C SER A 66 11.05 20.08 15.70
N LEU A 67 10.36 19.87 14.58
CA LEU A 67 9.39 18.78 14.46
C LEU A 67 10.03 17.46 14.92
N PRO A 68 9.32 16.64 15.73
CA PRO A 68 9.83 15.34 16.16
C PRO A 68 10.28 14.51 14.95
N LYS A 69 11.44 13.86 15.11
CA LYS A 69 12.04 13.05 14.05
C LYS A 69 11.65 11.59 14.22
N VAL A 70 11.20 10.97 13.12
CA VAL A 70 10.98 9.52 13.02
C VAL A 70 12.02 8.97 12.06
N ILE A 71 12.70 7.90 12.46
CA ILE A 71 13.69 7.23 11.60
C ILE A 71 13.03 6.04 10.92
N ILE A 72 13.23 5.87 9.62
CA ILE A 72 12.73 4.72 8.87
C ILE A 72 13.92 3.96 8.30
N ILE A 73 14.05 2.69 8.67
CA ILE A 73 15.03 1.74 8.12
C ILE A 73 14.28 0.77 7.23
N THR A 74 14.56 0.84 5.92
CA THR A 74 13.91 -0.01 4.92
C THR A 74 14.88 -0.62 3.93
N GLY A 75 14.49 -1.73 3.33
CA GLY A 75 15.30 -2.53 2.42
C GLY A 75 14.70 -3.94 2.25
N PRO A 76 15.23 -4.73 1.31
CA PRO A 76 14.74 -6.08 1.06
C PRO A 76 14.93 -6.99 2.29
N THR A 77 14.30 -8.16 2.30
CA THR A 77 14.48 -9.16 3.37
C THR A 77 15.95 -9.59 3.46
N ALA A 78 16.40 -10.01 4.65
CA ALA A 78 17.75 -10.53 4.91
C ALA A 78 18.95 -9.58 4.70
N VAL A 79 18.73 -8.25 4.68
CA VAL A 79 19.82 -7.24 4.62
C VAL A 79 20.24 -6.67 5.99
N GLY A 80 19.85 -7.31 7.09
CA GLY A 80 20.27 -6.90 8.44
C GLY A 80 19.54 -5.68 9.03
N LYS A 81 18.33 -5.36 8.54
CA LYS A 81 17.53 -4.21 9.02
C LYS A 81 17.29 -4.27 10.53
N THR A 82 16.93 -5.44 11.04
CA THR A 82 16.63 -5.67 12.46
C THR A 82 17.83 -5.37 13.33
N ALA A 83 19.04 -5.84 12.96
CA ALA A 83 20.27 -5.57 13.69
C ALA A 83 20.62 -4.08 13.72
N ILE A 84 20.51 -3.39 12.58
CA ILE A 84 20.75 -1.94 12.50
C ILE A 84 19.72 -1.15 13.31
N GLY A 85 18.45 -1.54 13.24
CA GLY A 85 17.37 -0.91 14.01
C GLY A 85 17.58 -1.04 15.52
N LEU A 86 17.97 -2.22 15.98
CA LEU A 86 18.27 -2.48 17.38
C LEU A 86 19.45 -1.66 17.89
N GLU A 87 20.56 -1.65 17.14
CA GLU A 87 21.76 -0.89 17.48
C GLU A 87 21.48 0.62 17.52
N LEU A 88 20.67 1.11 16.57
CA LEU A 88 20.28 2.52 16.51
C LEU A 88 19.37 2.89 17.69
N ALA A 89 18.44 2.03 18.07
CA ALA A 89 17.57 2.24 19.22
C ALA A 89 18.37 2.39 20.51
N LYS A 90 19.39 1.56 20.72
CA LYS A 90 20.27 1.69 21.88
C LYS A 90 21.01 3.02 21.93
N ARG A 91 21.58 3.43 20.80
CA ARG A 91 22.38 4.67 20.72
C ARG A 91 21.55 5.94 20.87
N LEU A 92 20.27 5.88 20.47
CA LEU A 92 19.39 7.05 20.45
C LEU A 92 18.35 7.06 21.57
N ASN A 93 18.44 6.13 22.54
CA ASN A 93 17.38 5.91 23.53
C ASN A 93 16.00 5.79 22.85
N GLY A 94 15.95 4.98 21.79
CA GLY A 94 14.81 4.80 20.91
C GLY A 94 14.05 3.51 21.15
N GLU A 95 12.93 3.39 20.45
CA GLU A 95 12.07 2.21 20.45
C GLU A 95 11.73 1.83 19.00
N VAL A 96 11.57 0.54 18.72
CA VAL A 96 11.35 0.01 17.37
C VAL A 96 9.86 -0.11 17.08
N ILE A 97 9.41 0.34 15.92
CA ILE A 97 8.07 0.08 15.38
C ILE A 97 8.23 -0.85 14.17
N SER A 98 7.71 -2.08 14.23
CA SER A 98 7.79 -3.00 13.11
C SER A 98 6.86 -2.58 11.97
N ALA A 99 7.41 -2.47 10.75
CA ALA A 99 6.69 -2.21 9.51
C ALA A 99 6.73 -3.44 8.58
N ASP A 100 6.43 -4.61 9.15
CA ASP A 100 6.37 -5.90 8.47
C ASP A 100 4.96 -6.48 8.54
N SER A 101 4.38 -6.85 7.39
CA SER A 101 3.00 -7.34 7.32
C SER A 101 2.81 -8.75 7.87
N VAL A 102 3.89 -9.50 8.12
CA VAL A 102 3.83 -10.86 8.66
C VAL A 102 4.16 -10.86 10.15
N GLN A 103 5.14 -10.04 10.58
CA GLN A 103 5.56 -10.00 11.99
C GLN A 103 4.48 -9.45 12.94
N ILE A 104 3.43 -8.84 12.40
CA ILE A 104 2.25 -8.37 13.15
C ILE A 104 1.48 -9.51 13.82
N TYR A 105 1.53 -10.73 13.27
CA TYR A 105 0.70 -11.87 13.66
C TYR A 105 1.35 -12.74 14.72
N ARG A 106 0.60 -13.09 15.77
CA ARG A 106 1.06 -13.97 16.87
C ARG A 106 1.42 -15.37 16.39
N GLY A 107 2.50 -15.93 16.96
CA GLY A 107 2.91 -17.33 16.73
C GLY A 107 3.56 -17.61 15.37
N LEU A 108 3.56 -16.65 14.44
CA LEU A 108 4.24 -16.77 13.14
C LEU A 108 5.72 -16.36 13.22
N ASP A 109 6.49 -16.91 14.15
CA ASP A 109 7.81 -16.36 14.50
C ASP A 109 8.92 -16.76 13.51
N VAL A 110 9.05 -18.05 13.23
CA VAL A 110 10.15 -18.60 12.41
C VAL A 110 10.09 -18.10 10.97
N GLY A 111 8.91 -18.21 10.33
CA GLY A 111 8.75 -17.84 8.92
C GLY A 111 8.83 -16.33 8.65
N SER A 112 8.68 -15.50 9.69
CA SER A 112 8.71 -14.04 9.58
C SER A 112 10.00 -13.40 10.08
N ASP A 113 10.99 -14.20 10.50
CA ASP A 113 12.27 -13.72 11.03
C ASP A 113 12.08 -12.73 12.19
N LYS A 114 11.10 -13.02 13.08
CA LYS A 114 10.86 -12.21 14.28
C LYS A 114 12.01 -12.37 15.26
N LEU A 115 12.48 -11.24 15.79
CA LEU A 115 13.51 -11.25 16.82
C LEU A 115 12.90 -11.71 18.17
N PRO A 116 13.39 -12.81 18.76
CA PRO A 116 12.97 -13.27 20.08
C PRO A 116 13.20 -12.23 21.18
N LEU A 117 12.38 -12.24 22.24
CA LEU A 117 12.41 -11.21 23.31
C LEU A 117 13.79 -11.07 23.98
N ASP A 118 14.46 -12.19 24.26
CA ASP A 118 15.81 -12.25 24.83
C ASP A 118 16.87 -11.59 23.92
N GLN A 119 16.65 -11.66 22.60
CA GLN A 119 17.53 -11.04 21.60
C GLN A 119 17.22 -9.57 21.32
N ARG A 120 16.11 -9.02 21.85
CA ARG A 120 15.76 -7.59 21.74
C ARG A 120 16.58 -6.69 22.67
N GLN A 121 17.41 -7.27 23.53
CA GLN A 121 18.39 -6.53 24.35
C GLN A 121 17.78 -5.35 25.14
N GLY A 122 16.56 -5.53 25.65
CA GLY A 122 15.82 -4.51 26.42
C GLY A 122 15.16 -3.39 25.60
N VAL A 123 15.30 -3.40 24.27
CA VAL A 123 14.67 -2.40 23.39
C VAL A 123 13.19 -2.76 23.15
N PRO A 124 12.23 -1.88 23.50
CA PRO A 124 10.82 -2.10 23.18
C PRO A 124 10.58 -2.19 21.68
N HIS A 125 9.77 -3.17 21.27
CA HIS A 125 9.32 -3.34 19.90
C HIS A 125 7.79 -3.28 19.86
N HIS A 126 7.27 -2.35 19.05
CA HIS A 126 5.85 -2.10 18.82
C HIS A 126 5.40 -2.77 17.53
N LEU A 127 4.10 -3.05 17.43
CA LEU A 127 3.47 -3.70 16.28
C LEU A 127 4.10 -5.05 15.91
N LEU A 128 4.48 -5.82 16.94
CA LEU A 128 4.82 -7.23 16.84
C LEU A 128 3.79 -8.01 17.66
N ASP A 129 3.32 -9.15 17.15
CA ASP A 129 2.42 -10.06 17.87
C ASP A 129 1.11 -9.39 18.38
N ILE A 130 0.61 -8.40 17.64
CA ILE A 130 -0.60 -7.67 18.04
C ILE A 130 -1.88 -8.26 17.45
N GLN A 131 -1.78 -9.05 16.37
CA GLN A 131 -2.93 -9.59 15.64
C GLN A 131 -2.97 -11.12 15.65
N ASP A 132 -4.17 -11.69 15.66
CA ASP A 132 -4.38 -13.12 15.43
C ASP A 132 -4.19 -13.49 13.94
N PRO A 133 -3.51 -14.60 13.58
CA PRO A 133 -3.30 -15.01 12.19
C PRO A 133 -4.59 -15.20 11.36
N THR A 134 -5.74 -15.44 12.00
CA THR A 134 -7.03 -15.63 11.32
C THR A 134 -7.77 -14.32 11.04
N THR A 135 -7.23 -13.18 11.49
CA THR A 135 -7.86 -11.88 11.35
C THR A 135 -7.07 -10.99 10.39
N ASP A 136 -7.74 -10.39 9.42
CA ASP A 136 -7.09 -9.46 8.48
C ASP A 136 -6.50 -8.22 9.16
N PHE A 137 -5.33 -7.78 8.69
CA PHE A 137 -4.71 -6.52 9.10
C PHE A 137 -4.39 -5.61 7.91
N SER A 138 -4.96 -4.40 7.91
CA SER A 138 -4.85 -3.46 6.80
C SER A 138 -3.72 -2.43 6.97
N ALA A 139 -3.29 -1.82 5.86
CA ALA A 139 -2.37 -0.69 5.89
C ALA A 139 -2.95 0.55 6.61
N ALA A 140 -4.28 0.65 6.67
CA ALA A 140 -4.97 1.71 7.40
C ALA A 140 -4.81 1.53 8.91
N GLU A 141 -4.97 0.30 9.39
CA GLU A 141 -4.76 -0.06 10.80
C GLU A 141 -3.28 0.10 11.17
N PHE A 142 -2.36 -0.37 10.33
CA PHE A 142 -0.92 -0.11 10.51
C PHE A 142 -0.63 1.39 10.65
N HIS A 143 -1.16 2.22 9.75
CA HIS A 143 -0.90 3.66 9.78
C HIS A 143 -1.31 4.29 11.12
N ASP A 144 -2.48 3.95 11.63
CA ASP A 144 -2.98 4.55 12.87
C ASP A 144 -2.15 4.10 14.07
N LEU A 145 -1.94 2.80 14.20
CA LEU A 145 -1.21 2.20 15.31
C LEU A 145 0.27 2.63 15.29
N ALA A 146 0.90 2.70 14.11
CA ALA A 146 2.29 3.16 14.00
C ALA A 146 2.44 4.63 14.37
N ARG A 147 1.45 5.48 14.02
CA ARG A 147 1.45 6.89 14.41
C ARG A 147 1.17 7.08 15.89
N GLU A 148 0.29 6.26 16.47
CA GLU A 148 0.03 6.24 17.89
C GLU A 148 1.29 5.86 18.67
N ALA A 149 1.91 4.73 18.32
CA ALA A 149 3.18 4.29 18.91
C ALA A 149 4.26 5.37 18.76
N ALA A 150 4.39 5.99 17.58
CA ALA A 150 5.36 7.05 17.38
C ALA A 150 5.11 8.27 18.28
N ARG A 151 3.85 8.73 18.42
CA ARG A 151 3.49 9.84 19.31
C ARG A 151 3.80 9.51 20.77
N ASP A 152 3.45 8.30 21.20
CA ASP A 152 3.68 7.80 22.55
C ASP A 152 5.18 7.71 22.89
N ILE A 153 6.01 7.18 21.96
CA ILE A 153 7.47 7.16 22.08
C ILE A 153 8.04 8.58 22.19
N ILE A 154 7.58 9.50 21.34
CA ILE A 154 8.01 10.90 21.35
C ILE A 154 7.61 11.59 22.67
N ALA A 155 6.40 11.33 23.19
CA ALA A 155 5.92 11.90 24.44
C ALA A 155 6.77 11.46 25.65
N ARG A 156 7.38 10.27 25.59
CA ARG A 156 8.39 9.80 26.55
C ARG A 156 9.79 10.38 26.34
N GLY A 157 9.99 11.29 25.39
CA GLY A 157 11.30 11.86 25.07
C GLY A 157 12.24 10.89 24.35
N LYS A 158 11.70 9.84 23.71
CA LYS A 158 12.47 8.81 23.00
C LYS A 158 12.35 8.95 21.49
N VAL A 159 13.20 8.21 20.76
CA VAL A 159 13.24 8.25 19.28
C VAL A 159 12.47 7.06 18.68
N PRO A 160 11.39 7.30 17.90
CA PRO A 160 10.71 6.22 17.18
C PRO A 160 11.50 5.80 15.94
N ILE A 161 11.78 4.49 15.85
CA ILE A 161 12.57 3.88 14.76
C ILE A 161 11.69 2.83 14.08
N VAL A 162 11.19 3.14 12.90
CA VAL A 162 10.39 2.25 12.08
C VAL A 162 11.31 1.33 11.28
N VAL A 163 11.17 0.02 11.46
CA VAL A 163 12.02 -0.98 10.81
C VAL A 163 11.15 -1.95 10.03
N GLY A 164 11.39 -2.12 8.73
CA GLY A 164 10.62 -3.09 7.94
C GLY A 164 10.75 -2.95 6.43
N GLY A 165 10.06 -3.86 5.72
CA GLY A 165 10.11 -3.97 4.26
C GLY A 165 8.77 -3.74 3.55
N THR A 166 7.66 -3.61 4.29
CA THR A 166 6.33 -3.51 3.67
C THR A 166 6.14 -2.16 3.01
N GLY A 167 6.42 -2.08 1.71
CA GLY A 167 6.43 -0.81 0.98
C GLY A 167 5.11 -0.03 1.07
N PHE A 168 3.97 -0.73 1.09
CA PHE A 168 2.65 -0.09 1.19
C PHE A 168 2.43 0.56 2.56
N TYR A 169 2.86 -0.09 3.65
CA TYR A 169 2.82 0.46 5.02
C TYR A 169 3.68 1.71 5.14
N LEU A 170 4.92 1.64 4.65
CA LEU A 170 5.84 2.78 4.69
C LEU A 170 5.31 3.95 3.86
N ARG A 171 4.73 3.69 2.68
CA ARG A 171 4.11 4.73 1.86
C ARG A 171 3.00 5.45 2.63
N TRP A 172 2.09 4.70 3.25
CA TRP A 172 1.01 5.27 4.04
C TRP A 172 1.54 6.09 5.22
N LEU A 173 2.53 5.57 5.95
CA LEU A 173 3.11 6.28 7.09
C LEU A 173 3.78 7.60 6.69
N MET A 174 4.47 7.63 5.54
CA MET A 174 5.20 8.80 5.05
C MET A 174 4.33 9.84 4.36
N VAL A 175 3.38 9.40 3.53
CA VAL A 175 2.59 10.26 2.64
C VAL A 175 1.19 10.53 3.21
N GLY A 176 0.71 9.69 4.13
CA GLY A 176 -0.64 9.71 4.68
C GLY A 176 -1.52 8.60 4.11
N LYS A 177 -2.66 8.38 4.76
CA LYS A 177 -3.69 7.46 4.27
C LYS A 177 -4.28 7.98 2.97
N THR A 178 -4.49 7.08 2.02
CA THR A 178 -5.42 7.35 0.94
C THR A 178 -6.84 7.20 1.48
N GLU A 179 -7.74 8.11 1.14
CA GLU A 179 -9.16 7.93 1.41
C GLU A 179 -9.66 6.70 0.64
N GLY A 180 -10.27 5.76 1.37
CA GLY A 180 -10.74 4.51 0.79
C GLY A 180 -11.50 3.72 1.84
N GLN A 181 -12.81 3.66 1.71
CA GLN A 181 -13.67 2.95 2.65
C GLN A 181 -13.37 1.44 2.58
N ARG A 182 -13.14 0.79 3.73
CA ARG A 182 -12.99 -0.67 3.78
C ARG A 182 -14.33 -1.30 3.36
N ALA A 183 -14.29 -2.25 2.44
CA ALA A 183 -15.49 -3.01 2.10
C ALA A 183 -15.91 -3.85 3.31
N SER A 184 -17.19 -3.82 3.66
CA SER A 184 -17.72 -4.73 4.66
C SER A 184 -17.77 -6.16 4.09
N PRO A 185 -17.79 -7.21 4.95
CA PRO A 185 -17.96 -8.59 4.48
C PRO A 185 -19.19 -8.77 3.58
N GLN A 186 -20.28 -8.04 3.85
CA GLN A 186 -21.50 -8.06 3.06
C GLN A 186 -21.28 -7.49 1.65
N VAL A 187 -20.54 -6.39 1.52
CA VAL A 187 -20.19 -5.81 0.21
C VAL A 187 -19.30 -6.77 -0.57
N SER A 188 -18.28 -7.36 0.07
CA SER A 188 -17.40 -8.34 -0.58
C SER A 188 -18.18 -9.57 -1.07
N ALA A 189 -19.10 -10.09 -0.25
CA ALA A 189 -19.97 -11.20 -0.64
C ALA A 189 -20.88 -10.83 -1.81
N TYR A 190 -21.47 -9.63 -1.79
CA TYR A 190 -22.29 -9.13 -2.89
C TYR A 190 -21.49 -9.04 -4.19
N VAL A 191 -20.32 -8.41 -4.18
CA VAL A 191 -19.44 -8.29 -5.37
C VAL A 191 -19.05 -9.66 -5.92
N SER A 192 -18.69 -10.60 -5.04
CA SER A 192 -18.36 -11.98 -5.44
C SER A 192 -19.54 -12.66 -6.13
N GLU A 193 -20.76 -12.49 -5.60
CA GLU A 193 -21.97 -13.04 -6.19
C GLU A 193 -22.29 -12.41 -7.54
N GLN A 194 -22.15 -11.09 -7.67
CA GLN A 194 -22.35 -10.38 -8.94
C GLN A 194 -21.36 -10.83 -10.02
N LEU A 195 -20.10 -11.10 -9.65
CA LEU A 195 -19.11 -11.68 -10.57
C LEU A 195 -19.52 -13.08 -11.03
N LYS A 196 -19.95 -13.96 -10.11
CA LYS A 196 -20.42 -15.31 -10.46
C LYS A 196 -21.62 -15.27 -11.41
N GLN A 197 -22.59 -14.40 -11.16
CA GLN A 197 -23.76 -14.22 -12.01
C GLN A 197 -23.36 -13.72 -13.41
N ALA A 198 -22.46 -12.74 -13.49
CA ALA A 198 -21.94 -12.24 -14.75
C ALA A 198 -21.20 -13.33 -15.54
N TRP A 199 -20.40 -14.16 -14.87
CA TRP A 199 -19.71 -15.29 -15.51
C TRP A 199 -20.67 -16.35 -16.02
N ALA A 200 -21.68 -16.72 -15.24
CA ALA A 200 -22.70 -17.69 -15.66
C ALA A 200 -23.49 -17.19 -16.88
N ALA A 201 -23.90 -15.93 -16.87
CA ALA A 201 -24.61 -15.31 -18.01
C ALA A 201 -23.74 -15.29 -19.28
N ALA A 202 -22.45 -14.95 -19.14
CA ALA A 202 -21.53 -14.92 -20.26
C ALA A 202 -21.16 -16.33 -20.77
N ALA A 203 -21.08 -17.34 -19.89
CA ALA A 203 -20.89 -18.75 -20.27
C ALA A 203 -22.09 -19.24 -21.11
N ALA A 204 -23.32 -19.00 -20.63
CA ALA A 204 -24.55 -19.34 -21.34
C ALA A 204 -24.64 -18.67 -22.70
N ALA A 205 -24.30 -17.38 -22.80
CA ALA A 205 -24.29 -16.64 -24.07
C ALA A 205 -23.26 -17.18 -25.08
N ARG A 206 -22.15 -17.76 -24.60
CA ARG A 206 -21.11 -18.38 -25.44
C ARG A 206 -21.38 -19.87 -25.71
N GLY A 207 -22.44 -20.45 -25.13
CA GLY A 207 -22.75 -21.88 -25.26
C GLY A 207 -21.73 -22.79 -24.59
N VAL A 208 -21.02 -22.30 -23.57
CA VAL A 208 -20.05 -23.08 -22.79
C VAL A 208 -20.57 -23.28 -21.37
N GLU A 209 -20.17 -24.40 -20.75
CA GLU A 209 -20.57 -24.70 -19.36
C GLU A 209 -19.91 -23.74 -18.37
N GLU A 210 -18.63 -23.41 -18.59
CA GLU A 210 -17.88 -22.50 -17.74
C GLU A 210 -16.87 -21.68 -18.56
N LEU A 211 -16.65 -20.43 -18.16
CA LEU A 211 -15.58 -19.60 -18.72
C LEU A 211 -14.22 -20.01 -18.16
N ASP A 212 -13.20 -19.96 -19.01
CA ASP A 212 -11.82 -20.05 -18.56
C ASP A 212 -11.39 -18.80 -17.76
N ALA A 213 -10.19 -18.81 -17.20
CA ALA A 213 -9.69 -17.72 -16.38
C ALA A 213 -9.60 -16.38 -17.14
N GLY A 214 -9.35 -16.42 -18.45
CA GLY A 214 -9.31 -15.25 -19.32
C GLY A 214 -10.71 -14.67 -19.56
N GLY A 215 -11.68 -15.52 -19.88
CA GLY A 215 -13.07 -15.11 -20.04
C GLY A 215 -13.68 -14.54 -18.76
N LYS A 216 -13.41 -15.17 -17.60
CA LYS A 216 -13.83 -14.63 -16.29
C LYS A 216 -13.23 -13.25 -16.03
N TRP A 217 -11.96 -13.07 -16.38
CA TRP A 217 -11.26 -11.80 -16.24
C TRP A 217 -11.89 -10.69 -17.09
N GLU A 218 -12.08 -10.95 -18.39
CA GLU A 218 -12.68 -9.99 -19.33
C GLU A 218 -14.08 -9.57 -18.89
N VAL A 219 -14.93 -10.54 -18.54
CA VAL A 219 -16.31 -10.28 -18.08
C VAL A 219 -16.31 -9.49 -16.77
N GLY A 220 -15.41 -9.81 -15.84
CA GLY A 220 -15.29 -9.08 -14.59
C GLY A 220 -14.87 -7.62 -14.79
N VAL A 221 -13.91 -7.37 -15.69
CA VAL A 221 -13.49 -6.01 -16.03
C VAL A 221 -14.60 -5.24 -16.77
N GLU A 222 -15.33 -5.90 -17.67
CA GLU A 222 -16.50 -5.33 -18.33
C GLU A 222 -17.59 -4.94 -17.32
N LEU A 223 -17.81 -5.76 -16.28
CA LEU A 223 -18.74 -5.47 -15.19
C LEU A 223 -18.36 -4.17 -14.47
N LEU A 224 -17.07 -3.94 -14.19
CA LEU A 224 -16.59 -2.70 -13.58
C LEU A 224 -16.88 -1.47 -14.47
N SER A 225 -16.71 -1.60 -15.78
CA SER A 225 -17.07 -0.55 -16.74
C SER A 225 -18.57 -0.24 -16.67
N LYS A 226 -19.42 -1.28 -16.66
CA LYS A 226 -20.89 -1.16 -16.54
C LYS A 226 -21.33 -0.53 -15.23
N TRP A 227 -20.60 -0.78 -14.14
CA TRP A 227 -20.90 -0.21 -12.82
C TRP A 227 -20.52 1.27 -12.69
N GLY A 228 -19.80 1.83 -13.67
CA GLY A 228 -19.58 3.28 -13.77
C GLY A 228 -18.12 3.72 -13.77
N ASP A 229 -17.15 2.81 -13.84
CA ASP A 229 -15.72 3.16 -13.89
C ASP A 229 -14.97 2.54 -15.10
N PRO A 230 -15.26 3.00 -16.32
CA PRO A 230 -14.61 2.52 -17.54
C PRO A 230 -13.10 2.80 -17.58
N GLU A 231 -12.66 3.90 -16.96
CA GLU A 231 -11.24 4.28 -16.89
C GLU A 231 -10.45 3.30 -16.02
N ALA A 232 -10.98 2.96 -14.83
CA ALA A 232 -10.36 1.94 -13.99
C ALA A 232 -10.43 0.56 -14.65
N ALA A 233 -11.51 0.23 -15.35
CA ALA A 233 -11.64 -1.01 -16.11
C ALA A 233 -10.53 -1.13 -17.17
N GLU A 234 -10.30 -0.09 -17.98
CA GLU A 234 -9.23 -0.08 -18.99
C GLU A 234 -7.84 -0.25 -18.36
N ARG A 235 -7.58 0.45 -17.24
CA ARG A 235 -6.31 0.33 -16.52
C ARG A 235 -6.14 -1.09 -15.95
N ILE A 236 -7.16 -1.63 -15.32
CA ILE A 236 -7.13 -2.97 -14.71
C ILE A 236 -6.99 -4.02 -15.79
N LEU A 237 -7.66 -3.91 -16.94
CA LEU A 237 -7.54 -4.86 -18.06
C LEU A 237 -6.08 -5.12 -18.47
N LYS A 238 -5.25 -4.07 -18.43
CA LYS A 238 -3.80 -4.11 -18.75
C LYS A 238 -2.98 -4.83 -17.68
N GLU A 239 -3.50 -4.93 -16.47
CA GLU A 239 -2.88 -5.62 -15.33
C GLU A 239 -3.32 -7.09 -15.34
N ARG A 240 -2.43 -8.00 -15.75
CA ARG A 240 -2.77 -9.43 -15.89
C ARG A 240 -3.45 -10.01 -14.64
N ASN A 241 -4.73 -10.40 -14.79
CA ASN A 241 -5.53 -11.22 -13.88
C ASN A 241 -5.49 -10.81 -12.39
N ASN A 242 -5.48 -9.50 -12.11
CA ASN A 242 -5.44 -8.98 -10.75
C ASN A 242 -6.84 -8.87 -10.13
N TYR A 243 -7.42 -10.01 -9.72
CA TYR A 243 -8.75 -10.07 -9.11
C TYR A 243 -8.89 -9.20 -7.86
N TYR A 244 -7.85 -9.09 -7.05
CA TYR A 244 -7.87 -8.22 -5.86
C TYR A 244 -8.18 -6.76 -6.24
N ARG A 245 -7.54 -6.23 -7.28
CA ARG A 245 -7.79 -4.85 -7.73
C ARG A 245 -9.16 -4.70 -8.38
N LEU A 246 -9.62 -5.72 -9.11
CA LEU A 246 -10.95 -5.72 -9.72
C LEU A 246 -12.06 -5.73 -8.66
N GLU A 247 -12.05 -6.70 -7.74
CA GLU A 247 -13.03 -6.80 -6.66
C GLU A 247 -13.01 -5.56 -5.77
N ARG A 248 -11.83 -5.00 -5.50
CA ARG A 248 -11.70 -3.76 -4.75
C ARG A 248 -12.35 -2.58 -5.48
N ALA A 249 -12.14 -2.47 -6.79
CA ALA A 249 -12.74 -1.41 -7.58
C ALA A 249 -14.26 -1.54 -7.63
N LEU A 250 -14.78 -2.74 -7.90
CA LEU A 250 -16.21 -3.04 -7.86
C LEU A 250 -16.82 -2.71 -6.51
N SER A 251 -16.16 -3.09 -5.41
CA SER A 251 -16.61 -2.78 -4.05
C SER A 251 -16.71 -1.28 -3.80
N LEU A 252 -15.70 -0.51 -4.24
CA LEU A 252 -15.69 0.95 -4.06
C LEU A 252 -16.78 1.64 -4.88
N VAL A 253 -16.96 1.23 -6.14
CA VAL A 253 -18.01 1.77 -7.00
C VAL A 253 -19.38 1.45 -6.43
N HIS A 254 -19.60 0.22 -5.96
CA HIS A 254 -20.86 -0.17 -5.33
C HIS A 254 -21.17 0.63 -4.06
N MET A 255 -20.17 0.83 -3.18
CA MET A 255 -20.36 1.55 -1.92
C MET A 255 -20.55 3.05 -2.11
N THR A 256 -19.87 3.65 -3.08
CA THR A 256 -19.76 5.11 -3.19
C THR A 256 -20.52 5.70 -4.37
N GLY A 257 -20.86 4.88 -5.38
CA GLY A 257 -21.38 5.33 -6.66
C GLY A 257 -20.39 6.17 -7.48
N LYS A 258 -19.13 6.28 -7.06
CA LYS A 258 -18.10 7.15 -7.65
C LYS A 258 -17.00 6.34 -8.32
N LYS A 259 -16.34 6.94 -9.30
CA LYS A 259 -15.13 6.41 -9.93
C LYS A 259 -13.95 6.42 -8.97
N LEU A 260 -12.99 5.51 -9.13
CA LEU A 260 -11.76 5.46 -8.34
C LEU A 260 -10.94 6.75 -8.44
N SER A 261 -10.92 7.40 -9.61
CA SER A 261 -10.23 8.68 -9.81
C SER A 261 -10.82 9.82 -8.97
N GLN A 262 -12.11 9.72 -8.60
CA GLN A 262 -12.83 10.71 -7.80
C GLN A 262 -12.67 10.47 -6.28
N LEU A 263 -12.19 9.29 -5.88
CA LEU A 263 -11.98 8.92 -4.48
C LEU A 263 -10.63 9.44 -3.92
N GLY A 264 -9.95 10.33 -4.66
CA GLY A 264 -8.63 10.86 -4.31
C GLY A 264 -8.59 12.30 -3.77
N SER A 265 -9.73 12.99 -3.59
CA SER A 265 -9.70 14.41 -3.21
C SER A 265 -11.03 14.98 -2.69
N ALA A 266 -11.67 14.40 -1.66
CA ALA A 266 -12.87 15.04 -1.08
C ALA A 266 -13.00 14.81 0.43
N SER A 267 -12.88 15.93 1.16
CA SER A 267 -13.19 16.08 2.57
C SER A 267 -14.48 15.37 2.98
N SER A 268 -14.39 14.61 4.06
CA SER A 268 -15.44 13.89 4.76
C SER A 268 -16.82 14.56 4.75
N THR A 269 -17.78 13.95 4.06
CA THR A 269 -19.18 13.94 4.49
C THR A 269 -19.76 12.61 4.07
N THR A 270 -20.15 11.81 5.06
CA THR A 270 -20.82 10.52 4.87
C THR A 270 -22.32 10.77 4.63
N PRO A 271 -22.90 10.43 3.47
CA PRO A 271 -24.32 10.11 3.41
C PRO A 271 -24.48 8.63 3.73
N ALA A 272 -25.45 8.28 4.57
CA ALA A 272 -25.89 6.91 4.75
C ALA A 272 -26.45 6.39 3.40
N VAL A 273 -25.95 5.25 2.93
CA VAL A 273 -26.47 4.60 1.72
C VAL A 273 -27.64 3.69 2.12
N PRO A 274 -28.85 3.85 1.56
CA PRO A 274 -29.93 2.89 1.76
C PRO A 274 -29.68 1.63 0.92
N VAL A 275 -29.88 0.47 1.53
CA VAL A 275 -29.85 -0.83 0.85
C VAL A 275 -31.00 -0.89 -0.17
N PRO A 276 -30.76 -1.20 -1.46
CA PRO A 276 -31.84 -1.36 -2.42
C PRO A 276 -32.69 -2.60 -2.09
N PRO A 277 -34.02 -2.56 -2.30
CA PRO A 277 -34.88 -3.70 -2.02
C PRO A 277 -34.60 -4.87 -2.99
N PRO A 278 -34.88 -6.12 -2.57
CA PRO A 278 -34.63 -7.31 -3.38
C PRO A 278 -35.46 -7.31 -4.69
N PRO A 279 -34.97 -7.99 -5.73
CA PRO A 279 -35.60 -8.00 -7.05
C PRO A 279 -37.01 -8.59 -6.99
N GLY A 280 -38.01 -7.78 -7.36
CA GLY A 280 -39.42 -8.19 -7.41
C GLY A 280 -40.43 -7.18 -6.82
N ALA A 281 -39.98 -6.15 -6.10
CA ALA A 281 -40.86 -5.09 -5.63
C ALA A 281 -41.01 -3.99 -6.70
N MET A 282 -42.24 -3.71 -7.12
CA MET A 282 -42.55 -2.52 -7.95
C MET A 282 -42.17 -1.25 -7.19
N VAL A 283 -41.21 -0.51 -7.73
CA VAL A 283 -40.87 0.85 -7.29
C VAL A 283 -41.96 1.79 -7.84
N PRO A 284 -42.68 2.57 -7.01
CA PRO A 284 -43.63 3.54 -7.53
C PRO A 284 -42.89 4.62 -8.33
N LEU A 285 -43.48 5.05 -9.46
CA LEU A 285 -42.88 6.06 -10.32
C LEU A 285 -42.56 7.34 -9.53
N PRO A 286 -41.44 8.02 -9.81
CA PRO A 286 -41.10 9.30 -9.19
C PRO A 286 -42.23 10.33 -9.35
N GLU A 287 -42.48 11.16 -8.32
CA GLU A 287 -43.56 12.17 -8.30
C GLU A 287 -43.58 13.09 -9.54
N ALA A 288 -42.40 13.37 -10.12
CA ALA A 288 -42.27 14.16 -11.34
C ALA A 288 -42.98 13.53 -12.56
N GLN A 289 -43.04 12.20 -12.63
CA GLN A 289 -43.74 11.47 -13.70
C GLN A 289 -45.23 11.28 -13.38
N GLN A 290 -45.61 11.24 -12.10
CA GLN A 290 -47.02 11.18 -11.69
C GLN A 290 -47.75 12.50 -11.98
N GLN A 291 -47.09 13.64 -11.79
CA GLN A 291 -47.63 14.96 -12.13
C GLN A 291 -47.78 15.16 -13.65
N GLN A 292 -46.89 14.57 -14.44
CA GLN A 292 -46.94 14.65 -15.89
C GLN A 292 -48.06 13.79 -16.51
N GLN A 293 -48.43 12.68 -15.86
CA GLN A 293 -49.59 11.88 -16.24
C GLN A 293 -50.93 12.53 -15.85
N GLN A 294 -50.99 13.26 -14.74
CA GLN A 294 -52.20 14.01 -14.36
C GLN A 294 -52.47 15.24 -15.24
N GLN A 295 -51.48 15.75 -15.96
CA GLN A 295 -51.67 16.85 -16.92
C GLN A 295 -52.06 16.38 -18.34
N GLN A 296 -52.04 15.07 -18.61
CA GLN A 296 -52.40 14.49 -19.91
C GLN A 296 -53.74 13.73 -19.91
N GLN A 297 -54.48 13.75 -18.80
CA GLN A 297 -55.87 13.28 -18.69
C GLN A 297 -56.80 14.49 -18.48
#